data_AF-A0A1T3CS71-F1
#
_entry.id   AF-A0A1T3CS71-F1
#
_cell.length_a   1.000
_cell.length_b   1.000
_cell.length_c   1.000
_cell.angle_alpha   90.00
_cell.angle_beta   90.00
_cell.angle_gamma   90.00
#
_symmetry.space_group_name_H-M   'P 1'
#
loop_
_entity.id
_entity.type
_entity.pdbx_description
1 polymer ?
#
loop_
_entity_poly.entity_id
_entity_poly.type
_entity_poly.pdbx_seq_one_letter_code
_entity_poly.pdbx_strand_id
1 'polypeptide(L)'
;MKFLSPSALVLSLWAAGFASADFHIIEQSKGRGKFAIPSNKYNCGGVIYSKDHNNDIKGAIGSSFMSMRDGNLCGAKDLDFYKQSDGTYVFYIHNGDGTAQGQCFHNEASKGKIKNCDKGGSYVEKFVCYTYFCNK
;
A
#
# COMPACT_ATOMS: atom_id res chain seq x y z
N MET A 1 18.08 0.16 48.90
CA MET A 1 16.86 0.56 48.18
C MET A 1 16.84 -0.20 46.85
N LYS A 2 15.87 -1.09 46.65
CA LYS A 2 15.74 -1.91 45.45
C LYS A 2 14.82 -1.16 44.47
N PHE A 3 15.33 -0.78 43.31
CA PHE A 3 14.52 -0.23 42.24
C PHE A 3 13.78 -1.38 41.54
N LEU A 4 12.48 -1.46 41.76
CA LEU A 4 11.58 -2.24 40.91
C LEU A 4 11.25 -1.37 39.70
N SER A 5 11.69 -1.80 38.51
CA SER A 5 11.29 -1.25 37.23
C SER A 5 9.90 -1.77 36.88
N PRO A 6 8.86 -0.91 36.74
CA PRO A 6 7.58 -1.33 36.21
C PRO A 6 7.53 -1.09 34.70
N SER A 7 7.12 -2.13 33.97
CA SER A 7 6.26 -2.03 32.77
C SER A 7 6.90 -1.44 31.50
N ALA A 8 6.71 -1.98 30.30
CA ALA A 8 5.53 -2.64 29.79
C ALA A 8 5.90 -3.72 28.75
N LEU A 9 5.24 -4.86 28.88
CA LEU A 9 5.02 -5.81 27.80
C LEU A 9 4.47 -5.06 26.57
N VAL A 10 5.21 -5.03 25.46
CA VAL A 10 4.62 -4.76 24.14
C VAL A 10 3.97 -6.05 23.68
N LEU A 11 2.78 -6.32 24.22
CA LEU A 11 1.89 -7.35 23.70
C LEU A 11 1.01 -6.68 22.64
N SER A 12 1.57 -6.35 21.47
CA SER A 12 0.76 -5.96 20.32
C SER A 12 0.11 -7.21 19.75
N LEU A 13 -1.08 -7.48 20.30
CA LEU A 13 -2.04 -8.48 19.87
C LEU A 13 -2.31 -8.28 18.37
N TRP A 14 -1.77 -9.18 17.53
CA TRP A 14 -2.23 -9.34 16.15
C TRP A 14 -3.63 -9.98 16.17
N ALA A 15 -4.61 -9.25 16.69
CA ALA A 15 -5.99 -9.50 16.36
C ALA A 15 -6.16 -8.94 14.95
N ALA A 16 -6.00 -9.82 13.95
CA ALA A 16 -6.47 -9.60 12.60
C ALA A 16 -8.00 -9.47 12.64
N GLY A 17 -8.50 -8.36 13.17
CA GLY A 17 -9.76 -7.81 12.71
C GLY A 17 -9.58 -7.58 11.22
N PHE A 18 -10.54 -8.01 10.41
CA PHE A 18 -10.61 -7.66 8.99
C PHE A 18 -10.84 -6.15 8.89
N ALA A 19 -9.86 -5.33 9.25
CA ALA A 19 -9.75 -4.00 8.71
C ALA A 19 -9.69 -4.21 7.19
N SER A 20 -10.71 -3.70 6.50
CA SER A 20 -10.61 -3.52 5.06
C SER A 20 -9.30 -2.77 4.81
N ALA A 21 -8.51 -3.22 3.84
CA ALA A 21 -7.36 -2.44 3.39
C ALA A 21 -7.83 -1.00 3.10
N ASP A 22 -6.94 -0.04 3.24
CA ASP A 22 -7.21 1.36 2.92
C ASP A 22 -6.96 1.65 1.43
N PHE A 23 -5.91 1.01 0.90
CA PHE A 23 -5.67 0.94 -0.53
C PHE A 23 -4.92 -0.34 -0.90
N HIS A 24 -4.86 -0.62 -2.20
CA HIS A 24 -4.27 -1.82 -2.77
C HIS A 24 -3.20 -1.43 -3.78
N ILE A 25 -2.05 -2.10 -3.75
CA ILE A 25 -1.07 -2.02 -4.83
C ILE A 25 -1.34 -3.18 -5.79
N ILE A 26 -1.63 -2.83 -7.04
CA ILE A 26 -1.89 -3.78 -8.11
C ILE A 26 -0.82 -3.69 -9.18
N GLU A 27 -0.63 -4.78 -9.91
CA GLU A 27 0.24 -4.84 -11.08
C GLU A 27 -0.50 -5.44 -12.28
N GLN A 28 -0.41 -4.77 -13.42
CA GLN A 28 -0.93 -5.26 -14.68
C GLN A 28 -0.18 -6.52 -15.10
N SER A 29 -0.91 -7.50 -15.63
CA SER A 29 -0.35 -8.72 -16.19
C SER A 29 0.78 -8.37 -17.19
N LYS A 30 1.93 -9.03 -17.06
CA LYS A 30 3.19 -8.75 -17.80
C LYS A 30 3.94 -7.47 -17.36
N GLY A 31 3.66 -6.92 -16.18
CA GLY A 31 4.47 -5.88 -15.52
C GLY A 31 4.36 -4.47 -16.13
N ARG A 32 3.32 -4.20 -16.93
CA ARG A 32 3.21 -2.98 -17.75
C ARG A 32 2.64 -1.75 -17.03
N GLY A 33 1.99 -1.93 -15.88
CA GLY A 33 1.46 -0.83 -15.09
C GLY A 33 1.32 -1.26 -13.63
N LYS A 34 1.69 -0.41 -12.70
CA LYS A 34 1.57 -0.68 -11.26
C LYS A 34 0.92 0.53 -10.63
N PHE A 35 -0.11 0.33 -9.81
CA PHE A 35 -0.94 1.41 -9.31
C PHE A 35 -1.33 1.17 -7.87
N ALA A 36 -1.42 2.24 -7.08
CA ALA A 36 -2.10 2.26 -5.81
C ALA A 36 -3.55 2.69 -6.00
N ILE A 37 -4.50 1.85 -5.57
CA ILE A 37 -5.95 2.08 -5.71
C ILE A 37 -6.60 2.12 -4.32
N PRO A 38 -7.30 3.22 -3.95
CA PRO A 38 -8.13 3.23 -2.74
C PRO A 38 -9.14 2.09 -2.73
N SER A 39 -9.36 1.44 -1.60
CA SER A 39 -10.18 0.21 -1.55
C SER A 39 -11.63 0.43 -1.97
N ASN A 40 -12.19 1.60 -1.67
CA ASN A 40 -13.53 2.01 -2.13
C ASN A 40 -13.62 2.23 -3.66
N LYS A 41 -12.49 2.14 -4.38
CA LYS A 41 -12.38 2.21 -5.84
C LYS A 41 -11.78 0.93 -6.43
N TYR A 42 -11.73 -0.19 -5.71
CA TYR A 42 -11.13 -1.45 -6.20
C TYR A 42 -11.92 -2.11 -7.35
N ASN A 43 -11.83 -1.52 -8.53
CA ASN A 43 -12.42 -1.95 -9.79
C ASN A 43 -11.70 -1.24 -10.96
N CYS A 44 -12.17 -1.43 -12.20
CA CYS A 44 -11.56 -0.76 -13.36
C CYS A 44 -11.65 0.77 -13.31
N GLY A 45 -12.68 1.33 -12.68
CA GLY A 45 -12.77 2.76 -12.42
C GLY A 45 -11.65 3.26 -11.52
N GLY A 46 -11.22 2.47 -10.52
CA GLY A 46 -10.05 2.77 -9.70
C GLY A 46 -8.73 2.76 -10.47
N VAL A 47 -8.61 1.89 -11.48
CA VAL A 47 -7.43 1.88 -12.36
C VAL A 47 -7.35 3.18 -13.16
N ILE A 48 -8.47 3.63 -13.74
CA ILE A 48 -8.54 4.90 -14.46
C ILE A 48 -8.26 6.06 -13.51
N TYR A 49 -8.93 6.08 -12.36
CA TYR A 49 -8.70 7.06 -11.29
C TYR A 49 -7.21 7.17 -10.94
N SER A 50 -6.52 6.03 -10.79
CA SER A 50 -5.10 6.02 -10.43
C SER A 50 -4.21 6.58 -11.53
N LYS A 51 -4.55 6.35 -12.80
CA LYS A 51 -3.84 6.98 -13.93
C LYS A 51 -4.05 8.50 -13.95
N ASP A 52 -5.29 8.94 -13.75
CA ASP A 52 -5.64 10.37 -13.77
C ASP A 52 -5.04 11.15 -12.58
N HIS A 53 -4.68 10.45 -11.50
CA HIS A 53 -4.12 11.01 -10.28
C HIS A 53 -2.63 10.66 -10.08
N ASN A 54 -1.95 10.12 -11.10
CA ASN A 54 -0.54 9.70 -11.04
C ASN A 54 -0.21 8.78 -9.85
N ASN A 55 -1.14 7.93 -9.44
CA ASN A 55 -0.93 6.94 -8.37
C ASN A 55 -0.16 5.72 -8.87
N ASP A 56 0.76 5.93 -9.80
CA ASP A 56 1.58 4.88 -10.36
C ASP A 56 2.76 4.56 -9.44
N ILE A 57 3.11 3.27 -9.38
CA ILE A 57 4.22 2.78 -8.56
C ILE A 57 5.46 2.62 -9.45
N LYS A 58 6.45 3.45 -9.21
CA LYS A 58 7.81 3.38 -9.76
C LYS A 58 8.64 2.37 -8.97
N GLY A 59 9.60 1.74 -9.64
CA GLY A 59 10.41 0.65 -9.08
C GLY A 59 9.78 -0.74 -9.30
N ALA A 60 10.57 -1.80 -9.18
CA ALA A 60 10.08 -3.16 -9.37
C ALA A 60 9.33 -3.64 -8.11
N ILE A 61 8.17 -4.29 -8.30
CA ILE A 61 7.48 -4.97 -7.21
C ILE A 61 8.44 -6.00 -6.58
N GLY A 62 8.66 -5.92 -5.27
CA GLY A 62 9.57 -6.82 -4.55
C GLY A 62 10.99 -6.30 -4.35
N SER A 63 11.36 -5.17 -4.98
CA SER A 63 12.65 -4.49 -4.75
C SER A 63 12.73 -3.82 -3.37
N SER A 64 13.91 -3.37 -2.95
CA SER A 64 14.07 -2.73 -1.64
C SER A 64 13.32 -1.39 -1.51
N PHE A 65 13.02 -0.74 -2.64
CA PHE A 65 12.41 0.57 -2.68
C PHE A 65 11.44 0.70 -3.86
N MET A 66 10.26 1.24 -3.58
CA MET A 66 9.29 1.68 -4.60
C MET A 66 8.85 3.09 -4.26
N SER A 67 8.31 3.80 -5.25
CA SER A 67 7.84 5.17 -5.05
C SER A 67 6.59 5.49 -5.86
N MET A 68 5.85 6.48 -5.39
CA MET A 68 4.81 7.17 -6.13
C MET A 68 5.22 8.65 -6.20
N ARG A 69 5.12 9.25 -7.39
CA ARG A 69 5.56 10.63 -7.67
C ARG A 69 4.48 11.39 -8.41
N ASP A 70 4.30 12.65 -8.03
CA ASP A 70 3.23 13.54 -8.46
C ASP A 70 1.83 12.97 -8.22
N GLY A 71 1.75 11.98 -7.32
CA GLY A 71 0.55 11.20 -7.03
C GLY A 71 -0.41 11.91 -6.07
N ASN A 72 -1.65 11.47 -6.04
CA ASN A 72 -2.65 11.89 -5.08
C ASN A 72 -3.49 10.69 -4.64
N LEU A 73 -2.97 9.95 -3.66
CA LEU A 73 -3.64 8.81 -3.09
C LEU A 73 -4.35 9.25 -1.81
N CYS A 74 -5.67 9.36 -1.87
CA CYS A 74 -6.49 9.81 -0.74
C CYS A 74 -6.05 11.17 -0.14
N GLY A 75 -5.55 12.09 -0.96
CA GLY A 75 -5.03 13.38 -0.50
C GLY A 75 -3.56 13.37 -0.08
N ALA A 76 -2.92 12.19 0.04
CA ALA A 76 -1.49 12.09 0.25
C ALA A 76 -0.74 12.21 -1.08
N LYS A 77 0.20 13.16 -1.14
CA LYS A 77 1.11 13.33 -2.26
C LYS A 77 2.42 12.62 -1.98
N ASP A 78 3.00 12.05 -3.04
CA ASP A 78 4.33 11.47 -3.09
C ASP A 78 4.67 10.51 -1.96
N LEU A 79 4.69 9.21 -2.26
CA LEU A 79 4.95 8.18 -1.26
C LEU A 79 6.24 7.42 -1.57
N ASP A 80 7.00 7.13 -0.53
CA ASP A 80 8.19 6.30 -0.55
C ASP A 80 7.92 5.01 0.21
N PHE A 81 8.15 3.86 -0.42
CA PHE A 81 7.89 2.53 0.14
C PHE A 81 9.21 1.79 0.33
N TYR A 82 9.50 1.37 1.56
CA TYR A 82 10.72 0.65 1.92
C TYR A 82 10.41 -0.76 2.39
N LYS A 83 11.03 -1.74 1.72
CA LYS A 83 10.85 -3.15 2.03
C LYS A 83 11.50 -3.50 3.37
N GLN A 84 10.77 -4.24 4.19
CA GLN A 84 11.22 -4.79 5.46
C GLN A 84 11.81 -6.19 5.26
N SER A 85 12.48 -6.73 6.29
CA SER A 85 13.08 -8.06 6.26
C SER A 85 12.07 -9.19 6.05
N ASP A 86 10.82 -9.00 6.50
CA ASP A 86 9.71 -9.94 6.33
C ASP A 86 8.99 -9.81 4.97
N GLY A 87 9.43 -8.88 4.11
CA GLY A 87 8.85 -8.62 2.79
C GLY A 87 7.72 -7.58 2.78
N THR A 88 7.20 -7.17 3.93
CA THR A 88 6.24 -6.05 4.01
C THR A 88 6.90 -4.73 3.59
N TYR A 89 6.09 -3.70 3.34
CA TYR A 89 6.61 -2.35 3.08
C TYR A 89 6.07 -1.37 4.11
N VAL A 90 6.95 -0.58 4.71
CA VAL A 90 6.57 0.63 5.44
C VAL A 90 6.70 1.80 4.49
N PHE A 91 5.76 2.74 4.53
CA PHE A 91 5.79 3.89 3.63
C PHE A 91 5.66 5.24 4.32
N TYR A 92 6.18 6.25 3.64
CA TYR A 92 6.41 7.60 4.14
C TYR A 92 5.99 8.63 3.10
N ILE A 93 5.67 9.86 3.52
CA ILE A 93 5.57 11.00 2.60
C ILE A 93 6.99 11.36 2.16
N HIS A 94 7.20 11.46 0.84
CA HIS A 94 8.47 11.86 0.26
C HIS A 94 8.87 13.27 0.75
N ASN A 95 10.12 13.44 1.20
CA ASN A 95 10.61 14.66 1.85
C ASN A 95 9.74 15.11 3.05
N GLY A 96 9.00 14.19 3.67
CA GLY A 96 8.25 14.44 4.90
C GLY A 96 9.14 14.50 6.14
N ASP A 97 8.51 14.44 7.30
CA ASP A 97 9.14 14.49 8.63
C ASP A 97 9.79 13.16 9.07
N GLY A 98 9.74 12.12 8.23
CA GLY A 98 10.21 10.77 8.55
C GLY A 98 9.20 9.92 9.33
N THR A 99 8.00 10.42 9.58
CA THR A 99 6.94 9.66 10.26
C THR A 99 6.35 8.62 9.31
N ALA A 100 6.29 7.37 9.76
CA ALA A 100 5.66 6.28 9.02
C ALA A 100 4.16 6.56 8.83
N GLN A 101 3.68 6.40 7.61
CA GLN A 101 2.30 6.69 7.23
C GLN A 101 1.42 5.43 7.19
N GLY A 102 2.04 4.26 7.15
CA GLY A 102 1.34 2.99 7.12
C GLY A 102 2.25 1.83 6.72
N GLN A 103 1.61 0.68 6.52
CA GLN A 103 2.29 -0.56 6.15
C GLN A 103 1.48 -1.34 5.11
N CYS A 104 2.19 -1.98 4.18
CA CYS A 104 1.65 -2.83 3.14
C CYS A 104 2.07 -4.29 3.36
N PHE A 105 1.11 -5.20 3.24
CA PHE A 105 1.26 -6.64 3.43
C PHE A 105 1.01 -7.37 2.12
N HIS A 106 1.78 -8.43 1.88
CA HIS A 106 1.60 -9.27 0.69
C HIS A 106 0.17 -9.84 0.65
N ASN A 107 -0.49 -9.72 -0.50
CA ASN A 107 -1.81 -10.34 -0.70
C ASN A 107 -1.93 -11.10 -2.02
N GLU A 108 -0.82 -11.53 -2.61
CA GLU A 108 -0.85 -12.27 -3.89
C GLU A 108 -1.61 -13.61 -3.78
N ALA A 109 -1.67 -14.20 -2.59
CA ALA A 109 -2.37 -15.45 -2.33
C ALA A 109 -3.91 -15.31 -2.39
N SER A 110 -4.46 -14.11 -2.21
CA SER A 110 -5.91 -13.85 -2.21
C SER A 110 -6.57 -14.05 -3.57
N LYS A 111 -5.76 -14.14 -4.65
CA LYS A 111 -6.21 -14.13 -6.05
C LYS A 111 -7.02 -12.87 -6.42
N GLY A 112 -6.87 -11.77 -5.67
CA GLY A 112 -7.45 -10.47 -5.98
C GLY A 112 -7.06 -10.04 -7.40
N LYS A 113 -8.06 -9.84 -8.26
CA LYS A 113 -7.86 -9.48 -9.67
C LYS A 113 -8.90 -8.48 -10.12
N ILE A 114 -8.44 -7.42 -10.78
CA ILE A 114 -9.30 -6.51 -11.53
C ILE A 114 -9.16 -6.88 -13.01
N LYS A 115 -10.24 -7.34 -13.64
CA LYS A 115 -10.25 -7.85 -15.02
C LYS A 115 -11.03 -6.93 -15.95
N ASN A 116 -10.76 -7.06 -17.26
CA ASN A 116 -11.48 -6.40 -18.33
C ASN A 116 -11.43 -4.85 -18.25
N CYS A 117 -10.31 -4.31 -17.75
CA CYS A 117 -10.09 -2.86 -17.75
C CYS A 117 -9.37 -2.43 -19.03
N ASP A 118 -9.62 -1.22 -19.51
CA ASP A 118 -9.09 -0.75 -20.81
C ASP A 118 -9.41 -1.77 -21.94
N LYS A 119 -8.47 -1.99 -22.87
CA LYS A 119 -8.55 -2.97 -23.97
C LYS A 119 -8.38 -4.44 -23.49
N GLY A 120 -9.09 -4.84 -22.43
CA GLY A 120 -9.05 -6.21 -21.89
C GLY A 120 -7.88 -6.51 -20.94
N GLY A 121 -7.29 -5.49 -20.34
CA GLY A 121 -6.23 -5.62 -19.33
C GLY A 121 -6.71 -6.30 -18.05
N SER A 122 -5.83 -7.08 -17.44
CA SER A 122 -6.02 -7.68 -16.11
C SER A 122 -4.92 -7.24 -15.17
N TYR A 123 -5.30 -6.88 -13.96
CA TYR A 123 -4.43 -6.50 -12.87
C TYR A 123 -4.53 -7.50 -11.74
N VAL A 124 -3.40 -7.79 -11.11
CA VAL A 124 -3.27 -8.71 -9.98
C VAL A 124 -2.88 -7.90 -8.75
N GLU A 125 -3.53 -8.18 -7.65
CA GLU A 125 -3.16 -7.60 -6.37
C GLU A 125 -1.81 -8.11 -5.88
N LYS A 126 -0.98 -7.17 -5.44
CA LYS A 126 0.34 -7.43 -4.89
C LYS A 126 0.35 -7.22 -3.39
N PHE A 127 -0.20 -6.09 -2.96
CA PHE A 127 -0.27 -5.72 -1.56
C PHE A 127 -1.61 -5.12 -1.17
N VAL A 128 -1.98 -5.33 0.08
CA VAL A 128 -2.98 -4.56 0.80
C VAL A 128 -2.26 -3.63 1.76
N CYS A 129 -2.67 -2.36 1.80
CA CYS A 129 -1.99 -1.34 2.57
C CYS A 129 -2.95 -0.69 3.56
N TYR A 130 -2.44 -0.45 4.76
CA TYR A 130 -3.18 0.14 5.86
C TYR A 130 -2.58 1.49 6.24
N THR A 131 -3.42 2.51 6.36
CA THR A 131 -3.07 3.88 6.69
C THR A 131 -4.26 4.65 7.26
N TYR A 132 -3.96 5.68 8.03
CA TYR A 132 -4.98 6.57 8.58
C TYR A 132 -5.48 7.62 7.58
N PHE A 133 -4.73 7.95 6.52
CA PHE A 133 -5.08 9.11 5.68
C PHE A 133 -6.18 8.85 4.64
N CYS A 134 -6.51 7.59 4.34
CA CYS A 134 -7.60 7.24 3.44
C CYS A 134 -8.98 7.16 4.12
N ASN A 135 -9.04 7.25 5.46
CA ASN A 135 -10.26 7.15 6.27
C ASN A 135 -10.81 8.51 6.70
N LYS A 136 -10.74 9.52 5.84
CA LYS A 136 -11.25 10.87 6.11
C LYS A 136 -12.62 11.11 5.51
#